data_AF-A0A916F347-F1
#
_entry.id   AF-A0A916F347-F1
#
_cell.length_a   1.000
_cell.length_b   1.000
_cell.length_c   1.000
_cell.angle_alpha   90.00
_cell.angle_beta   90.00
_cell.angle_gamma   90.00
#
_symmetry.space_group_name_H-M   'P 1'
#
loop_
_entity.id
_entity.type
_entity.pdbx_description
1 polymer ?
#
loop_
_entity_poly.entity_id
_entity_poly.type
_entity_poly.pdbx_seq_one_letter_code
_entity_poly.pdbx_strand_id
1 'polypeptide(L)'
;MAFEKQAVIEDLLSAEGLIHLDNAGAALMPRCVLETQIEHLRLEAALGGYESARQKHAEIEAVYESIARLINCRADEIAIVENATVGWMMAFHAIPFASGDRILTAEAEYASNYLAYLQLVRERGVVVETIPSTADGEVCVESLKSMLDDRVKLISVTHIPTNGGLINPVEEIGAVARANNILYLVDACQSAGQLPLDVETIQCDLLSATGRKFLRGPRGVGFLFVSRRILEDLHPPMIDLFAATWIDAEHYELRPDARRFENWENNYAAKLGFGRAIDYALDIGIDAIAAEVTRLAQKLRSMLAEQSGVTVHDIGKRKCGIVTFSIAGIAATEVESRLRQAGVNVSMSSPSSTLIDASCPNSCVPRYTTISWIRSWSMSRNWLQLSRTRAAIKLARLDILYRYGQHIAHLAGDRFQCIVVDGLHRRQWIDGADLNAAIDLAQNHVTGQHGADFRFHADCLMGHVRIAGAEDAVGIHIDVDFLFHRRLDVDLG
;
A
#
# COMPACT_ATOMS: atom_id res chain seq x y z
N MET A 1 -11.27 20.99 -17.13
CA MET A 1 -10.59 20.32 -18.26
C MET A 1 -10.94 18.84 -18.20
N ALA A 2 -11.12 18.18 -19.35
CA ALA A 2 -11.41 16.75 -19.36
C ALA A 2 -10.17 15.98 -18.88
N PHE A 3 -10.38 14.96 -18.04
CA PHE A 3 -9.31 14.11 -17.52
C PHE A 3 -8.67 13.28 -18.66
N GLU A 4 -7.45 13.63 -19.08
CA GLU A 4 -6.72 12.93 -20.15
C GLU A 4 -5.86 11.79 -19.60
N LYS A 5 -6.50 10.64 -19.39
CA LYS A 5 -5.88 9.41 -18.84
C LYS A 5 -4.60 8.97 -19.58
N GLN A 6 -4.52 9.19 -20.89
CA GLN A 6 -3.40 8.74 -21.71
C GLN A 6 -2.11 9.52 -21.43
N ALA A 7 -2.20 10.84 -21.25
CA ALA A 7 -1.05 11.68 -20.90
C ALA A 7 -0.42 11.24 -19.56
N VAL A 8 -1.25 10.94 -18.56
CA VAL A 8 -0.76 10.50 -17.24
C VAL A 8 -0.08 9.11 -17.30
N ILE A 9 -0.49 8.25 -18.23
CA ILE A 9 0.18 6.95 -18.46
C ILE A 9 1.56 7.16 -19.08
N GLU A 10 1.68 8.09 -20.01
CA GLU A 10 2.93 8.37 -20.73
C GLU A 10 4.00 9.01 -19.83
N ASP A 11 3.57 9.70 -18.77
CA ASP A 11 4.44 10.23 -17.73
C ASP A 11 5.06 9.15 -16.83
N LEU A 12 4.62 7.90 -16.90
CA LEU A 12 5.18 6.81 -16.09
C LEU A 12 6.35 6.10 -16.79
N LEU A 13 7.42 5.88 -16.03
CA LEU A 13 8.57 5.07 -16.43
C LEU A 13 8.43 3.59 -16.02
N SER A 14 7.22 3.11 -15.76
CA SER A 14 6.99 1.75 -15.27
C SER A 14 7.54 0.69 -16.23
N ALA A 15 8.14 -0.37 -15.68
CA ALA A 15 8.59 -1.51 -16.48
C ALA A 15 7.47 -2.10 -17.34
N GLU A 16 7.82 -2.58 -18.52
CA GLU A 16 6.85 -3.17 -19.44
C GLU A 16 6.14 -4.38 -18.80
N GLY A 17 4.81 -4.42 -18.91
CA GLY A 17 3.99 -5.49 -18.37
C GLY A 17 3.69 -5.40 -16.87
N LEU A 18 4.32 -4.49 -16.13
CA LEU A 18 4.06 -4.29 -14.70
C LEU A 18 2.66 -3.71 -14.44
N ILE A 19 1.96 -4.29 -13.46
CA ILE A 19 0.71 -3.76 -12.92
C ILE A 19 0.99 -3.32 -11.48
N HIS A 20 1.01 -2.02 -11.23
CA HIS A 20 1.32 -1.49 -9.91
C HIS A 20 0.05 -1.08 -9.14
N LEU A 21 -0.35 -1.92 -8.19
CA LEU A 21 -1.49 -1.75 -7.32
C LEU A 21 -1.04 -1.69 -5.86
N ASP A 22 0.02 -0.93 -5.59
CA ASP A 22 0.57 -0.68 -4.26
C ASP A 22 0.73 0.82 -3.96
N ASN A 23 -0.18 1.66 -4.46
CA ASN A 23 -0.06 3.11 -4.33
C ASN A 23 -0.22 3.58 -2.87
N ALA A 24 -1.06 2.89 -2.08
CA ALA A 24 -1.18 3.14 -0.64
C ALA A 24 0.07 2.68 0.17
N GLY A 25 0.93 1.85 -0.43
CA GLY A 25 2.27 1.55 0.06
C GLY A 25 3.25 2.61 -0.41
N ALA A 26 3.60 2.59 -1.69
CA ALA A 26 4.37 3.66 -2.34
C ALA A 26 4.04 3.66 -3.83
N ALA A 27 3.45 4.75 -4.31
CA ALA A 27 3.07 4.89 -5.70
C ALA A 27 4.26 5.14 -6.62
N LEU A 28 4.07 4.87 -7.91
CA LEU A 28 5.06 5.21 -8.93
C LEU A 28 5.10 6.71 -9.19
N MET A 29 6.28 7.30 -9.02
CA MET A 29 6.52 8.71 -9.33
C MET A 29 6.35 8.97 -10.84
N PRO A 30 5.69 10.07 -11.24
CA PRO A 30 5.77 10.59 -12.60
C PRO A 30 7.22 10.93 -12.99
N ARG A 31 7.52 10.90 -14.29
CA ARG A 31 8.84 11.23 -14.85
C ARG A 31 9.30 12.61 -14.41
N CYS A 32 8.44 13.62 -14.44
CA CYS A 32 8.79 14.98 -14.03
C CYS A 32 9.26 15.06 -12.56
N VAL A 33 8.69 14.24 -11.68
CA VAL A 33 9.09 14.14 -10.26
C VAL A 33 10.45 13.47 -10.10
N LEU A 34 10.71 12.42 -10.88
CA LEU A 34 12.02 11.77 -10.89
C LEU A 34 13.11 12.69 -11.42
N GLU A 35 12.90 13.30 -12.59
CA GLU A 35 13.90 14.17 -13.22
C GLU A 35 14.20 15.39 -12.34
N THR A 36 13.21 15.97 -11.67
CA THR A 36 13.44 17.08 -10.72
C THR A 36 14.44 16.70 -9.62
N GLN A 37 14.35 15.48 -9.07
CA GLN A 37 15.31 15.00 -8.07
C GLN A 37 16.69 14.78 -8.67
N ILE A 38 16.77 14.12 -9.83
CA ILE A 38 18.04 13.80 -10.49
C ILE A 38 18.77 15.10 -10.88
N GLU A 39 18.06 16.09 -11.41
CA GLU A 39 18.60 17.40 -11.76
C GLU A 39 19.19 18.10 -10.55
N HIS A 40 18.52 18.08 -9.40
CA HIS A 40 19.04 18.68 -8.18
C HIS A 40 20.28 17.94 -7.66
N LEU A 41 20.27 16.61 -7.63
CA LEU A 41 21.45 15.82 -7.22
C LEU A 41 22.66 16.05 -8.13
N ARG A 42 22.44 16.23 -9.44
CA ARG A 42 23.50 16.61 -10.38
C ARG A 42 24.04 18.01 -10.08
N LEU A 43 23.16 18.95 -9.71
CA LEU A 43 23.55 20.31 -9.33
C LEU A 43 24.38 20.31 -8.04
N GLU A 44 23.95 19.58 -7.01
CA GLU A 44 24.70 19.38 -5.75
C GLU A 44 26.08 18.78 -6.02
N ALA A 45 26.18 17.75 -6.87
CA ALA A 45 27.45 17.13 -7.22
C ALA A 45 28.40 18.08 -7.98
N ALA A 46 27.85 19.04 -8.74
CA ALA A 46 28.63 19.99 -9.53
C ALA A 46 29.09 21.22 -8.73
N LEU A 47 28.26 21.72 -7.81
CA LEU A 47 28.47 23.01 -7.14
C LEU A 47 28.72 22.90 -5.63
N GLY A 48 28.30 21.81 -5.00
CA GLY A 48 28.18 21.69 -3.55
C GLY A 48 26.72 21.87 -3.07
N GLY A 49 26.42 21.26 -1.92
CA GLY A 49 25.06 21.26 -1.34
C GLY A 49 24.58 22.66 -0.94
N TYR A 50 25.42 23.44 -0.25
CA TYR A 50 25.03 24.78 0.19
C TYR A 50 24.88 25.78 -0.97
N GLU A 51 25.74 25.67 -1.98
CA GLU A 51 25.74 26.50 -3.17
C GLU A 51 24.49 26.22 -4.02
N SER A 52 24.18 24.95 -4.26
CA SER A 52 23.00 24.53 -5.00
C SER A 52 21.69 24.86 -4.26
N ALA A 53 21.63 24.68 -2.94
CA ALA A 53 20.48 25.09 -2.13
C ALA A 53 20.24 26.61 -2.20
N ARG A 54 21.32 27.41 -2.13
CA ARG A 54 21.22 28.87 -2.30
C ARG A 54 20.75 29.25 -3.70
N GLN A 55 21.26 28.58 -4.73
CA GLN A 55 20.84 28.79 -6.11
C GLN A 55 19.37 28.41 -6.35
N LYS A 56 18.87 27.39 -5.65
CA LYS A 56 17.51 26.86 -5.74
C LYS A 56 16.57 27.33 -4.64
N HIS A 57 16.94 28.37 -3.91
CA HIS A 57 16.21 28.84 -2.74
C HIS A 57 14.75 29.16 -3.06
N ALA A 58 14.48 29.87 -4.17
CA ALA A 58 13.12 30.22 -4.56
C ALA A 58 12.26 28.98 -4.85
N GLU A 59 12.80 27.98 -5.55
CA GLU A 59 12.08 26.74 -5.82
C GLU A 59 11.86 25.89 -4.55
N ILE A 60 12.82 25.92 -3.62
CA ILE A 60 12.68 25.24 -2.32
C ILE A 60 11.57 25.89 -1.48
N GLU A 61 11.52 27.22 -1.44
CA GLU A 61 10.48 27.97 -0.73
C GLU A 61 9.09 27.81 -1.38
N ALA A 62 9.03 27.67 -2.71
CA ALA A 62 7.77 27.45 -3.43
C ALA A 62 7.07 26.14 -3.04
N VAL A 63 7.79 25.15 -2.49
CA VAL A 63 7.20 23.87 -2.05
C VAL A 63 6.15 24.09 -0.94
N TYR A 64 6.37 25.05 -0.06
CA TYR A 64 5.41 25.39 1.00
C TYR A 64 4.11 25.91 0.42
N GLU A 65 4.18 26.76 -0.61
CA GLU A 65 3.00 27.26 -1.32
C GLU A 65 2.27 26.15 -2.07
N SER A 66 2.99 25.18 -2.64
CA SER A 66 2.36 24.01 -3.27
C SER A 66 1.58 23.18 -2.26
N ILE A 67 2.15 22.92 -1.07
CA ILE A 67 1.45 22.22 0.01
C ILE A 67 0.25 23.04 0.51
N ALA A 68 0.42 24.35 0.68
CA ALA A 68 -0.64 25.24 1.14
C ALA A 68 -1.85 25.24 0.18
N ARG A 69 -1.59 25.27 -1.14
CA ARG A 69 -2.64 25.11 -2.16
C ARG A 69 -3.31 23.74 -2.11
N LEU A 70 -2.55 22.67 -1.84
CA LEU A 70 -3.08 21.30 -1.79
C LEU A 70 -4.15 21.11 -0.71
N ILE A 71 -3.97 21.77 0.44
CA ILE A 71 -4.84 21.56 1.61
C ILE A 71 -5.65 22.80 2.01
N ASN A 72 -5.62 23.86 1.19
CA ASN A 72 -6.27 25.15 1.43
C ASN A 72 -5.88 25.81 2.76
N CYS A 73 -4.57 26.06 2.95
CA CYS A 73 -4.05 26.78 4.11
C CYS A 73 -3.03 27.85 3.70
N ARG A 74 -2.31 28.41 4.67
CA ARG A 74 -1.21 29.33 4.43
C ARG A 74 0.14 28.61 4.47
N ALA A 75 1.11 29.08 3.69
CA ALA A 75 2.44 28.47 3.63
C ALA A 75 3.21 28.49 4.97
N ASP A 76 2.94 29.46 5.84
CA ASP A 76 3.56 29.54 7.17
C ASP A 76 2.94 28.59 8.20
N GLU A 77 1.84 27.91 7.85
CA GLU A 77 1.24 26.84 8.65
C GLU A 77 1.79 25.46 8.28
N ILE A 78 2.80 25.39 7.39
CA ILE A 78 3.40 24.14 6.91
C ILE A 78 4.82 23.96 7.44
N ALA A 79 5.08 22.75 7.96
CA ALA A 79 6.41 22.20 8.17
C ALA A 79 6.65 21.02 7.23
N ILE A 80 7.80 21.01 6.55
CA ILE A 80 8.22 19.89 5.70
C ILE A 80 9.15 18.96 6.50
N VAL A 81 8.77 17.69 6.60
CA VAL A 81 9.43 16.69 7.46
C VAL A 81 9.83 15.45 6.65
N GLU A 82 10.67 14.60 7.21
CA GLU A 82 11.22 13.42 6.54
C GLU A 82 10.16 12.34 6.27
N ASN A 83 9.07 12.34 7.03
CA ASN A 83 7.89 11.52 6.80
C ASN A 83 6.74 11.95 7.72
N ALA A 84 5.53 11.51 7.40
CA ALA A 84 4.34 11.81 8.20
C ALA A 84 4.43 11.32 9.64
N THR A 85 5.09 10.18 9.91
CA THR A 85 5.24 9.69 11.29
C THR A 85 6.05 10.67 12.13
N VAL A 86 7.15 11.21 11.61
CA VAL A 86 7.91 12.26 12.32
C VAL A 86 7.04 13.49 12.57
N GLY A 87 6.37 14.01 11.53
CA GLY A 87 5.50 15.18 11.68
C GLY A 87 4.36 14.97 12.68
N TRP A 88 3.67 13.83 12.60
CA TRP A 88 2.60 13.46 13.53
C TRP A 88 3.11 13.37 14.97
N MET A 89 4.27 12.72 15.19
CA MET A 89 4.86 12.56 16.52
C MET A 89 5.32 13.89 17.11
N MET A 90 5.97 14.73 16.30
CA MET A 90 6.39 16.07 16.72
C MET A 90 5.19 16.91 17.17
N ALA A 91 4.10 16.90 16.39
CA ALA A 91 2.88 17.62 16.74
C ALA A 91 2.21 17.05 17.99
N PHE A 92 2.03 15.73 18.06
CA PHE A 92 1.38 15.04 19.17
C PHE A 92 2.12 15.26 20.49
N HIS A 93 3.45 15.10 20.50
CA HIS A 93 4.25 15.29 21.71
C HIS A 93 4.48 16.76 22.07
N ALA A 94 4.14 17.70 21.19
CA ALA A 94 4.16 19.13 21.50
C ALA A 94 2.95 19.61 22.30
N ILE A 95 1.89 18.79 22.38
CA ILE A 95 0.70 19.08 23.17
C ILE A 95 1.02 18.91 24.66
N PRO A 96 0.73 19.91 25.52
CA PRO A 96 1.03 19.86 26.95
C PRO A 96 -0.01 19.02 27.70
N PHE A 97 0.04 17.70 27.54
CA PHE A 97 -0.83 16.76 28.26
C PHE A 97 -0.51 16.69 29.75
N ALA A 98 -1.57 16.67 30.57
CA ALA A 98 -1.55 16.41 32.00
C ALA A 98 -2.11 15.02 32.32
N SER A 99 -1.86 14.55 33.55
CA SER A 99 -2.44 13.30 34.03
C SER A 99 -3.96 13.38 34.11
N GLY A 100 -4.64 12.36 33.60
CA GLY A 100 -6.10 12.30 33.53
C GLY A 100 -6.72 12.96 32.30
N ASP A 101 -5.95 13.68 31.47
CA ASP A 101 -6.40 14.13 30.16
C ASP A 101 -6.82 12.95 29.30
N ARG A 102 -7.81 13.14 28.44
CA ARG A 102 -8.38 12.12 27.58
C ARG A 102 -8.06 12.39 26.12
N ILE A 103 -7.65 11.33 25.43
CA ILE A 103 -7.51 11.27 23.97
C ILE A 103 -8.65 10.40 23.44
N LEU A 104 -9.47 10.96 22.56
CA LEU A 104 -10.49 10.22 21.83
C LEU A 104 -9.97 9.88 20.42
N THR A 105 -10.02 8.60 20.04
CA THR A 105 -9.49 8.14 18.74
C THR A 105 -10.42 7.17 18.03
N ALA A 106 -10.16 6.89 16.75
CA ALA A 106 -10.94 5.92 15.98
C ALA A 106 -10.54 4.47 16.31
N GLU A 107 -11.47 3.52 16.15
CA GLU A 107 -11.16 2.09 16.28
C GLU A 107 -10.14 1.62 15.22
N ALA A 108 -10.23 2.16 14.00
CA ALA A 108 -9.33 1.86 12.88
C ALA A 108 -8.11 2.79 12.84
N GLU A 109 -7.51 3.07 14.01
CA GLU A 109 -6.32 3.92 14.12
C GLU A 109 -5.04 3.20 13.68
N TYR A 110 -4.10 3.96 13.11
CA TYR A 110 -2.81 3.43 12.70
C TYR A 110 -1.91 3.09 13.89
N ALA A 111 -1.24 1.94 13.82
CA ALA A 111 -0.44 1.40 14.91
C ALA A 111 0.60 2.37 15.49
N SER A 112 1.29 3.15 14.64
CA SER A 112 2.29 4.12 15.13
C SER A 112 1.63 5.20 16.00
N ASN A 113 0.48 5.73 15.58
CA ASN A 113 -0.26 6.74 16.34
C ASN A 113 -0.72 6.15 17.68
N TYR A 114 -1.25 4.92 17.65
CA TYR A 114 -1.72 4.25 18.86
C TYR A 114 -0.60 3.92 19.85
N LEU A 115 0.60 3.56 19.36
CA LEU A 115 1.77 3.34 20.20
C LEU A 115 2.19 4.62 20.94
N ALA A 116 2.09 5.79 20.30
CA ALA A 116 2.36 7.07 20.96
C ALA A 116 1.33 7.39 22.04
N TYR A 117 0.06 7.06 21.82
CA TYR A 117 -0.97 7.17 22.86
C TYR A 117 -0.61 6.29 24.08
N LEU A 118 -0.25 5.02 23.84
CA LEU A 118 0.14 4.09 24.90
C LEU A 118 1.41 4.55 25.64
N GLN A 119 2.33 5.23 24.95
CA GLN A 119 3.49 5.86 25.57
C GLN A 119 3.05 6.93 26.58
N LEU A 120 2.16 7.87 26.19
CA LEU A 120 1.68 8.90 27.12
C LEU A 120 0.79 8.36 28.24
N VAL A 121 0.06 7.26 28.01
CA VAL A 121 -0.64 6.55 29.10
C VAL A 121 0.36 6.12 30.18
N ARG A 122 1.50 5.54 29.79
CA ARG A 122 2.53 5.07 30.72
C ARG A 122 3.33 6.20 31.35
N GLU A 123 3.69 7.22 30.59
CA GLU A 123 4.60 8.28 31.04
C GLU A 123 3.89 9.42 31.78
N ARG A 124 2.64 9.73 31.39
CA ARG A 124 1.92 10.91 31.88
C ARG A 124 0.56 10.60 32.49
N GLY A 125 0.10 9.34 32.46
CA GLY A 125 -1.20 8.95 32.99
C GLY A 125 -2.38 9.55 32.20
N VAL A 126 -2.18 9.77 30.90
CA VAL A 126 -3.26 10.13 29.96
C VAL A 126 -4.19 8.92 29.78
N VAL A 127 -5.47 9.17 29.51
CA VAL A 127 -6.48 8.16 29.22
C VAL A 127 -6.75 8.14 27.72
N VAL A 128 -6.82 6.96 27.11
CA VAL A 128 -7.08 6.80 25.68
C VAL A 128 -8.33 5.97 25.50
N GLU A 129 -9.29 6.51 24.76
CA GLU A 129 -10.58 5.87 24.52
C GLU A 129 -10.91 5.87 23.03
N THR A 130 -11.44 4.74 22.56
CA THR A 130 -11.84 4.57 21.16
C THR A 130 -13.30 4.97 21.00
N ILE A 131 -13.56 5.86 20.06
CA ILE A 131 -14.90 6.28 19.67
C ILE A 131 -15.55 5.10 18.92
N PRO A 132 -16.74 4.64 19.34
CA PRO A 132 -17.44 3.57 18.64
C PRO A 132 -17.67 3.88 17.17
N SER A 133 -17.54 2.86 16.32
CA SER A 133 -17.93 2.96 14.92
C SER A 133 -19.46 2.82 14.74
N THR A 134 -19.98 3.41 13.67
CA THR A 134 -21.34 3.13 13.18
C THR A 134 -21.43 1.71 12.60
N ALA A 135 -22.64 1.27 12.24
CA ALA A 135 -22.83 -0.01 11.54
C ALA A 135 -22.08 -0.10 10.20
N ASP A 136 -21.80 1.04 9.56
CA ASP A 136 -21.02 1.12 8.33
C ASP A 136 -19.51 1.12 8.59
N GLY A 137 -19.06 1.20 9.85
CA GLY A 137 -17.66 1.13 10.25
C GLY A 137 -16.92 2.48 10.35
N GLU A 138 -17.57 3.58 9.95
CA GLU A 138 -17.03 4.94 10.16
C GLU A 138 -17.24 5.40 11.61
N VAL A 139 -16.38 6.30 12.10
CA VAL A 139 -16.53 6.90 13.45
C VAL A 139 -17.95 7.44 13.68
N CYS A 140 -18.59 7.04 14.78
CA CYS A 140 -19.91 7.53 15.14
C CYS A 140 -19.81 8.92 15.79
N VAL A 141 -20.16 9.97 15.03
CA VAL A 141 -20.14 11.37 15.49
C VAL A 141 -21.07 11.60 16.69
N GLU A 142 -22.21 10.91 16.76
CA GLU A 142 -23.11 11.01 17.91
C GLU A 142 -22.50 10.37 19.18
N SER A 143 -21.81 9.24 19.03
CA SER A 143 -21.06 8.64 20.15
C SER A 143 -19.94 9.58 20.60
N LEU A 144 -19.19 10.18 19.67
CA LEU A 144 -18.17 11.18 19.98
C LEU A 144 -18.76 12.32 20.85
N LYS A 145 -19.88 12.92 20.43
CA LYS A 145 -20.55 13.99 21.21
C LYS A 145 -20.90 13.55 22.63
N SER A 146 -21.36 12.31 22.81
CA SER A 146 -21.70 11.77 24.13
C SER A 146 -20.51 11.46 25.02
N MET A 147 -19.31 11.32 24.44
CA MET A 147 -18.07 11.01 25.16
C MET A 147 -17.34 12.26 25.65
N LEU A 148 -17.75 13.46 25.22
CA LEU A 148 -17.08 14.71 25.59
C LEU A 148 -17.28 15.04 27.08
N ASP A 149 -16.18 15.42 27.73
CA ASP A 149 -16.16 16.06 29.05
C ASP A 149 -14.97 17.05 29.08
N ASP A 150 -14.83 17.79 30.18
CA ASP A 150 -13.77 18.81 30.34
C ASP A 150 -12.34 18.23 30.31
N ARG A 151 -12.19 16.89 30.36
CA ARG A 151 -10.89 16.21 30.29
C ARG A 151 -10.49 15.85 28.87
N VAL A 152 -11.38 15.94 27.89
CA VAL A 152 -11.05 15.64 26.49
C VAL A 152 -10.11 16.71 25.94
N LYS A 153 -8.83 16.38 25.88
CA LYS A 153 -7.77 17.29 25.44
C LYS A 153 -7.52 17.21 23.94
N LEU A 154 -7.67 16.02 23.37
CA LEU A 154 -7.38 15.74 21.96
C LEU A 154 -8.40 14.76 21.38
N ILE A 155 -8.92 15.09 20.20
CA ILE A 155 -9.49 14.12 19.27
C ILE A 155 -8.43 13.85 18.20
N SER A 156 -8.08 12.59 17.98
CA SER A 156 -7.05 12.21 17.01
C SER A 156 -7.52 11.03 16.16
N VAL A 157 -7.62 11.23 14.85
CA VAL A 157 -8.19 10.24 13.94
C VAL A 157 -7.39 10.09 12.65
N THR A 158 -7.30 8.85 12.17
CA THR A 158 -6.87 8.58 10.80
C THR A 158 -8.04 8.78 9.83
N HIS A 159 -7.86 9.63 8.80
CA HIS A 159 -8.90 9.90 7.80
C HIS A 159 -9.22 8.67 6.96
N ILE A 160 -8.20 7.99 6.43
CA ILE A 160 -8.33 6.72 5.69
C ILE A 160 -7.39 5.69 6.33
N PRO A 161 -7.92 4.74 7.09
CA PRO A 161 -7.13 3.67 7.68
C PRO A 161 -6.39 2.86 6.61
N THR A 162 -5.16 2.46 6.90
CA THR A 162 -4.33 1.75 5.91
C THR A 162 -4.82 0.33 5.59
N ASN A 163 -5.75 -0.17 6.39
CA ASN A 163 -6.30 -1.52 6.36
C ASN A 163 -7.69 -1.56 5.71
N GLY A 164 -8.10 -0.57 4.91
CA GLY A 164 -9.42 -0.64 4.30
C GLY A 164 -9.75 0.44 3.31
N GLY A 165 -10.87 0.23 2.64
CA GLY A 165 -11.56 1.26 1.86
C GLY A 165 -12.25 2.34 2.71
N LEU A 166 -12.24 2.24 4.05
CA LEU A 166 -12.96 3.16 4.94
C LEU A 166 -12.50 4.61 4.78
N ILE A 167 -13.44 5.55 4.84
CA ILE A 167 -13.20 6.99 4.96
C ILE A 167 -13.93 7.47 6.21
N ASN A 168 -13.20 8.02 7.18
CA ASN A 168 -13.80 8.59 8.39
C ASN A 168 -14.35 10.01 8.13
N PRO A 169 -15.42 10.43 8.84
CA PRO A 169 -16.10 11.72 8.67
C PRO A 169 -15.32 12.85 9.35
N VAL A 170 -14.14 13.18 8.81
CA VAL A 170 -13.19 14.10 9.45
C VAL A 170 -13.71 15.54 9.56
N GLU A 171 -14.58 15.96 8.64
CA GLU A 171 -15.23 17.27 8.65
C GLU A 171 -16.26 17.37 9.78
N GLU A 172 -17.09 16.33 9.94
CA GLU A 172 -18.09 16.27 11.01
C GLU A 172 -17.44 16.15 12.40
N ILE A 173 -16.34 15.40 12.51
CA ILE A 173 -15.54 15.33 13.74
C ILE A 173 -14.93 16.70 14.05
N GLY A 174 -14.40 17.38 13.04
CA GLY A 174 -13.82 18.71 13.17
C GLY A 174 -14.82 19.75 13.66
N ALA A 175 -16.05 19.74 13.13
CA ALA A 175 -17.12 20.60 13.61
C ALA A 175 -17.40 20.38 15.11
N VAL A 176 -17.39 19.13 15.58
CA VAL A 176 -17.55 18.80 17.01
C VAL A 176 -16.36 19.30 17.82
N ALA A 177 -15.13 19.07 17.37
CA ALA A 177 -13.92 19.51 18.06
C ALA A 177 -13.87 21.05 18.18
N ARG A 178 -14.14 21.75 17.08
CA ARG A 178 -14.16 23.22 17.01
C ARG A 178 -15.21 23.82 17.94
N ALA A 179 -16.43 23.28 17.94
CA ALA A 179 -17.52 23.76 18.79
C ALA A 179 -17.23 23.61 20.30
N ASN A 180 -16.39 22.65 20.69
CA ASN A 180 -16.05 22.38 22.09
C ASN A 180 -14.63 22.83 22.48
N ASN A 181 -13.93 23.54 21.58
CA ASN A 181 -12.55 23.99 21.79
C ASN A 181 -11.56 22.84 22.15
N ILE A 182 -11.74 21.69 21.53
CA ILE A 182 -10.87 20.51 21.70
C ILE A 182 -9.84 20.50 20.56
N LEU A 183 -8.59 20.11 20.87
CA LEU A 183 -7.55 19.96 19.85
C LEU A 183 -7.93 18.84 18.88
N TYR A 184 -7.66 19.04 17.60
CA TYR A 184 -7.98 18.05 16.57
C TYR A 184 -6.79 17.72 15.68
N LEU A 185 -6.34 16.46 15.72
CA LEU A 185 -5.22 15.93 14.94
C LEU A 185 -5.70 14.90 13.91
N VAL A 186 -5.34 15.10 12.65
CA VAL A 186 -5.74 14.24 11.53
C VAL A 186 -4.53 13.60 10.86
N ASP A 187 -4.52 12.26 10.78
CA ASP A 187 -3.62 11.54 9.88
C ASP A 187 -4.26 11.43 8.49
N ALA A 188 -3.69 12.17 7.54
CA ALA A 188 -4.14 12.27 6.15
C ALA A 188 -3.23 11.49 5.17
N CYS A 189 -2.39 10.57 5.65
CA CYS A 189 -1.39 9.89 4.82
C CYS A 189 -1.98 9.16 3.61
N GLN A 190 -3.15 8.55 3.77
CA GLN A 190 -3.82 7.84 2.68
C GLN A 190 -4.75 8.76 1.89
N SER A 191 -5.23 9.88 2.44
CA SER A 191 -6.15 10.78 1.75
C SER A 191 -5.44 11.85 0.90
N ALA A 192 -4.25 12.31 1.30
CA ALA A 192 -3.51 13.33 0.57
C ALA A 192 -3.12 12.84 -0.85
N GLY A 193 -3.57 13.58 -1.87
CA GLY A 193 -3.43 13.21 -3.28
C GLY A 193 -4.45 12.19 -3.79
N GLN A 194 -5.36 11.72 -2.94
CA GLN A 194 -6.44 10.81 -3.30
C GLN A 194 -7.81 11.46 -3.24
N LEU A 195 -8.06 12.26 -2.20
CA LEU A 195 -9.29 13.00 -1.96
C LEU A 195 -8.97 14.47 -1.80
N PRO A 196 -9.92 15.37 -2.09
CA PRO A 196 -9.81 16.77 -1.69
C PRO A 196 -9.59 16.86 -0.19
N LEU A 197 -8.65 17.72 0.22
CA LEU A 197 -8.41 18.05 1.61
C LEU A 197 -8.50 19.57 1.72
N ASP A 198 -9.32 20.03 2.64
CA ASP A 198 -9.47 21.45 2.94
C ASP A 198 -9.46 21.59 4.46
N VAL A 199 -8.37 22.11 5.02
CA VAL A 199 -8.22 22.22 6.47
C VAL A 199 -9.20 23.21 7.09
N GLU A 200 -9.73 24.17 6.32
CA GLU A 200 -10.76 25.09 6.78
C GLU A 200 -12.12 24.38 6.91
N THR A 201 -12.43 23.48 5.98
CA THR A 201 -13.63 22.63 6.05
C THR A 201 -13.47 21.52 7.09
N ILE A 202 -12.30 20.89 7.17
CA ILE A 202 -11.99 19.84 8.15
C ILE A 202 -11.88 20.42 9.57
N GLN A 203 -11.50 21.69 9.73
CA GLN A 203 -11.34 22.37 11.01
C GLN A 203 -10.36 21.67 11.98
N CYS A 204 -9.35 20.97 11.44
CA CYS A 204 -8.28 20.41 12.25
C CYS A 204 -7.27 21.46 12.68
N ASP A 205 -6.65 21.23 13.83
CA ASP A 205 -5.52 22.02 14.32
C ASP A 205 -4.20 21.53 13.75
N LEU A 206 -4.13 20.22 13.53
CA LEU A 206 -2.93 19.52 13.12
C LEU A 206 -3.30 18.50 12.05
N LEU A 207 -2.51 18.41 10.99
CA LEU A 207 -2.68 17.38 9.96
C LEU A 207 -1.32 16.92 9.43
N SER A 208 -1.10 15.61 9.39
CA SER A 208 0.14 15.04 8.84
C SER A 208 -0.11 14.23 7.57
N ALA A 209 0.79 14.31 6.60
CA ALA A 209 0.73 13.52 5.37
C ALA A 209 2.11 13.18 4.80
N THR A 210 2.17 12.21 3.88
CA THR A 210 3.41 11.74 3.26
C THR A 210 3.34 11.82 1.73
N GLY A 211 4.47 12.12 1.08
CA GLY A 211 4.51 12.28 -0.37
C GLY A 211 4.43 10.98 -1.17
N ARG A 212 5.03 9.90 -0.67
CA ARG A 212 5.20 8.64 -1.44
C ARG A 212 3.92 7.88 -1.80
N LYS A 213 2.79 8.21 -1.17
CA LYS A 213 1.53 7.49 -1.35
C LYS A 213 0.78 8.06 -2.57
N PHE A 214 -0.46 8.51 -2.40
CA PHE A 214 -1.29 8.97 -3.51
C PHE A 214 -0.83 10.28 -4.15
N LEU A 215 -0.01 11.08 -3.47
CA LEU A 215 0.70 12.21 -4.08
C LEU A 215 1.78 11.80 -5.08
N ARG A 216 2.20 10.53 -5.08
CA ARG A 216 3.21 9.99 -6.01
C ARG A 216 4.53 10.77 -5.98
N GLY A 217 4.86 11.34 -4.82
CA GLY A 217 6.13 12.00 -4.54
C GLY A 217 7.21 11.01 -4.11
N PRO A 218 8.41 11.51 -3.79
CA PRO A 218 9.50 10.67 -3.30
C PRO A 218 9.27 10.15 -1.88
N ARG A 219 10.05 9.13 -1.51
CA ARG A 219 10.17 8.67 -0.13
C ARG A 219 11.09 9.63 0.64
N GLY A 220 10.98 9.65 1.97
CA GLY A 220 11.82 10.50 2.81
C GLY A 220 11.36 11.96 2.86
N VAL A 221 10.09 12.22 2.52
CA VAL A 221 9.46 13.54 2.65
C VAL A 221 7.95 13.43 2.92
N GLY A 222 7.45 14.37 3.71
CA GLY A 222 6.06 14.60 4.05
C GLY A 222 5.88 16.01 4.59
N PHE A 223 4.71 16.29 5.15
CA PHE A 223 4.46 17.57 5.79
C PHE A 223 3.58 17.42 7.03
N LEU A 224 3.68 18.43 7.89
CA LEU A 224 2.80 18.70 9.01
C LEU A 224 2.18 20.09 8.77
N PHE A 225 0.85 20.15 8.82
CA PHE A 225 0.10 21.37 8.97
C PHE A 225 -0.11 21.67 10.45
N VAL A 226 0.08 22.93 10.85
CA VAL A 226 -0.19 23.43 12.19
C VAL A 226 -0.97 24.74 12.07
N SER A 227 -2.21 24.72 12.54
CA SER A 227 -3.05 25.91 12.55
C SER A 227 -2.43 27.01 13.43
N ARG A 228 -2.51 28.25 12.95
CA ARG A 228 -2.13 29.42 13.77
C ARG A 228 -2.88 29.52 15.09
N ARG A 229 -4.08 28.91 15.20
CA ARG A 229 -4.91 28.95 16.42
C ARG A 229 -4.18 28.43 17.66
N ILE A 230 -3.31 27.44 17.45
CA ILE A 230 -2.71 26.64 18.54
C ILE A 230 -1.18 26.66 18.49
N LEU A 231 -0.58 27.26 17.45
CA LEU A 231 0.86 27.21 17.20
C LEU A 231 1.68 27.73 18.40
N GLU A 232 1.22 28.81 19.04
CA GLU A 232 1.90 29.41 20.21
C GLU A 232 1.86 28.52 21.45
N ASP A 233 0.82 27.67 21.59
CA ASP A 233 0.65 26.75 22.72
C ASP A 233 1.49 25.47 22.57
N LEU A 234 1.97 25.18 21.36
CA LEU A 234 2.75 23.98 21.07
C LEU A 234 4.25 24.17 21.26
N HIS A 235 4.85 23.21 21.96
CA HIS A 235 6.28 23.17 22.25
C HIS A 235 6.90 21.91 21.64
N PRO A 236 7.58 21.99 20.48
CA PRO A 236 8.17 20.82 19.83
C PRO A 236 9.05 20.00 20.80
N PRO A 237 8.94 18.65 20.80
CA PRO A 237 9.73 17.80 21.70
C PRO A 237 11.22 17.80 21.37
N MET A 238 11.58 18.23 20.16
CA MET A 238 12.93 18.42 19.67
C MET A 238 12.97 19.75 18.93
N ILE A 239 14.01 20.55 19.20
CA ILE A 239 14.22 21.86 18.57
C ILE A 239 15.61 21.82 17.93
N ASP A 240 15.68 22.24 16.67
CA ASP A 240 16.90 22.41 15.90
C ASP A 240 17.21 23.90 15.66
N LEU A 241 18.40 24.23 15.18
CA LEU A 241 18.80 25.61 14.84
C LEU A 241 17.94 26.23 13.74
N PHE A 242 17.24 25.44 12.93
CA PHE A 242 16.25 25.97 11.99
C PHE A 242 14.95 26.34 12.70
N ALA A 243 14.53 25.56 13.70
CA ALA A 243 13.29 25.75 14.44
C ALA A 243 13.32 26.92 15.44
N ALA A 244 14.51 27.35 15.87
CA ALA A 244 14.69 28.40 16.85
C ALA A 244 15.93 29.27 16.58
N THR A 245 15.85 30.54 16.96
CA THR A 245 17.02 31.41 17.01
C THR A 245 17.67 31.31 18.38
N TRP A 246 18.94 30.93 18.42
CA TRP A 246 19.73 30.96 19.65
C TRP A 246 20.14 32.40 19.95
N ILE A 247 19.61 32.99 21.02
CA ILE A 247 19.72 34.44 21.30
C ILE A 247 20.98 34.72 22.14
N ASP A 248 21.18 33.96 23.22
CA ASP A 248 22.34 34.05 24.10
C ASP A 248 22.57 32.72 24.85
N ALA A 249 23.53 32.68 25.77
CA ALA A 249 23.92 31.46 26.48
C ALA A 249 22.78 30.74 27.23
N GLU A 250 21.71 31.44 27.59
CA GLU A 250 20.61 30.92 28.41
C GLU A 250 19.25 30.95 27.69
N HIS A 251 19.14 31.64 26.54
CA HIS A 251 17.86 31.89 25.88
C HIS A 251 17.83 31.53 24.39
N TYR A 252 16.65 31.09 23.93
CA TYR A 252 16.31 30.90 22.53
C TYR A 252 14.88 31.39 22.26
N GLU A 253 14.56 31.66 20.99
CA GLU A 253 13.22 32.02 20.55
C GLU A 253 12.78 31.07 19.43
N LEU A 254 11.64 30.40 19.61
CA LEU A 254 11.04 29.55 18.58
C LEU A 254 10.57 30.40 17.39
N ARG A 255 10.70 29.87 16.18
CA ARG A 255 10.09 30.50 15.00
C ARG A 255 8.60 30.73 15.21
N PRO A 256 8.02 31.86 14.75
CA PRO A 256 6.60 32.15 14.90
C PRO A 256 5.70 31.39 13.92
N ASP A 257 6.27 30.49 13.09
CA ASP A 257 5.58 29.72 12.05
C ASP A 257 5.71 28.21 12.31
N ALA A 258 5.00 27.39 11.51
CA ALA A 258 5.04 25.94 11.64
C ALA A 258 6.43 25.34 11.40
N ARG A 259 7.35 26.06 10.75
CA ARG A 259 8.73 25.59 10.54
C ARG A 259 9.53 25.46 11.84
N ARG A 260 8.95 25.84 13.00
CA ARG A 260 9.44 25.41 14.33
C ARG A 260 9.46 23.89 14.53
N PHE A 261 8.82 23.13 13.65
CA PHE A 261 8.84 21.66 13.63
C PHE A 261 9.82 21.08 12.58
N GLU A 262 10.68 21.90 11.97
CA GLU A 262 11.65 21.45 10.97
C GLU A 262 13.08 21.41 11.50
N ASN A 263 13.90 20.61 10.82
CA ASN A 263 15.34 20.52 11.02
C ASN A 263 16.07 21.28 9.89
N TRP A 264 17.25 21.81 10.21
CA TRP A 264 18.13 22.50 9.26
C TRP A 264 18.53 21.62 8.09
N GLU A 265 19.08 20.44 8.41
CA GLU A 265 19.53 19.51 7.40
C GLU A 265 18.33 18.73 6.85
N ASN A 266 18.09 18.84 5.54
CA ASN A 266 17.00 18.16 4.88
C ASN A 266 17.40 17.74 3.46
N ASN A 267 16.68 16.77 2.92
CA ASN A 267 16.92 16.27 1.56
C ASN A 267 16.27 17.21 0.52
N TYR A 268 17.04 18.18 0.02
CA TYR A 268 16.55 19.17 -0.95
C TYR A 268 16.07 18.56 -2.25
N ALA A 269 16.72 17.50 -2.75
CA ALA A 269 16.25 16.78 -3.93
C ALA A 269 14.83 16.21 -3.70
N ALA A 270 14.61 15.53 -2.57
CA ALA A 270 13.30 14.98 -2.22
C ALA A 270 12.26 16.09 -1.98
N LYS A 271 12.65 17.21 -1.35
CA LYS A 271 11.80 18.38 -1.12
C LYS A 271 11.31 19.00 -2.44
N LEU A 272 12.22 19.23 -3.39
CA LEU A 272 11.89 19.74 -4.72
C LEU A 272 11.04 18.74 -5.53
N GLY A 273 11.39 17.45 -5.49
CA GLY A 273 10.58 16.40 -6.09
C GLY A 273 9.18 16.33 -5.51
N PHE A 274 9.03 16.58 -4.20
CA PHE A 274 7.74 16.61 -3.54
C PHE A 274 6.88 17.79 -3.98
N GLY A 275 7.44 19.00 -4.05
CA GLY A 275 6.75 20.16 -4.62
C GLY A 275 6.26 19.90 -6.04
N ARG A 276 7.13 19.33 -6.89
CA ARG A 276 6.75 18.94 -8.25
C ARG A 276 5.62 17.90 -8.28
N ALA A 277 5.60 16.94 -7.37
CA ALA A 277 4.55 15.92 -7.30
C ALA A 277 3.20 16.52 -6.91
N ILE A 278 3.20 17.48 -5.99
CA ILE A 278 2.00 18.21 -5.58
C ILE A 278 1.47 19.06 -6.74
N ASP A 279 2.33 19.85 -7.38
CA ASP A 279 1.93 20.68 -8.52
C ASP A 279 1.37 19.83 -9.66
N TYR A 280 2.01 18.68 -9.94
CA TYR A 280 1.49 17.72 -10.92
C TYR A 280 0.09 17.21 -10.57
N ALA A 281 -0.17 16.90 -9.30
CA ALA A 281 -1.49 16.47 -8.85
C ALA A 281 -2.54 17.61 -8.94
N LEU A 282 -2.14 18.83 -8.61
CA LEU A 282 -2.99 20.03 -8.70
C LEU A 282 -3.33 20.39 -10.15
N ASP A 283 -2.38 20.27 -11.08
CA ASP A 283 -2.56 20.53 -12.50
C ASP A 283 -3.61 19.58 -13.13
N ILE A 284 -3.63 18.32 -12.69
CA ILE A 284 -4.65 17.35 -13.11
C ILE A 284 -6.00 17.64 -12.42
N GLY A 285 -5.96 18.11 -11.18
CA GLY A 285 -7.11 18.38 -10.33
C GLY A 285 -7.44 17.21 -9.40
N ILE A 286 -7.44 17.49 -8.09
CA ILE A 286 -7.68 16.48 -7.04
C ILE A 286 -9.08 15.87 -7.13
N ASP A 287 -10.11 16.64 -7.49
CA ASP A 287 -11.47 16.11 -7.69
C ASP A 287 -11.53 15.09 -8.84
N ALA A 288 -10.82 15.36 -9.94
CA ALA A 288 -10.74 14.45 -11.07
C ALA A 288 -9.99 13.17 -10.69
N ILE A 289 -8.90 13.29 -9.92
CA ILE A 289 -8.19 12.16 -9.32
C ILE A 289 -9.16 11.32 -8.47
N ALA A 290 -9.86 11.95 -7.53
CA ALA A 290 -10.76 11.28 -6.60
C ALA A 290 -11.88 10.52 -7.32
N ALA A 291 -12.50 11.14 -8.33
CA ALA A 291 -13.55 10.52 -9.13
C ALA A 291 -13.06 9.26 -9.87
N GLU A 292 -11.90 9.34 -10.54
CA GLU A 292 -11.35 8.20 -11.28
C GLU A 292 -10.88 7.09 -10.35
N VAL A 293 -10.22 7.41 -9.24
CA VAL A 293 -9.79 6.44 -8.23
C VAL A 293 -10.99 5.71 -7.64
N THR A 294 -12.05 6.44 -7.28
CA THR A 294 -13.30 5.88 -6.76
C THR A 294 -13.94 4.94 -7.77
N ARG A 295 -14.05 5.37 -9.03
CA ARG A 295 -14.65 4.57 -10.11
C ARG A 295 -13.88 3.28 -10.37
N LEU A 296 -12.54 3.34 -10.42
CA LEU A 296 -11.68 2.19 -10.66
C LEU A 296 -11.69 1.21 -9.48
N ALA A 297 -11.64 1.72 -8.25
CA ALA A 297 -11.72 0.90 -7.05
C ALA A 297 -13.09 0.21 -6.94
N GLN A 298 -14.18 0.92 -7.24
CA GLN A 298 -15.52 0.32 -7.26
C GLN A 298 -15.63 -0.79 -8.31
N LYS A 299 -15.11 -0.55 -9.52
CA LYS A 299 -15.09 -1.58 -10.58
C LYS A 299 -14.35 -2.83 -10.13
N LEU A 300 -13.19 -2.65 -9.49
CA LEU A 300 -12.40 -3.75 -8.97
C LEU A 300 -13.15 -4.53 -7.87
N ARG A 301 -13.76 -3.83 -6.92
CA ARG A 301 -14.57 -4.47 -5.86
C ARG A 301 -15.65 -5.36 -6.46
N SER A 302 -16.40 -4.86 -7.45
CA SER A 302 -17.42 -5.64 -8.15
C SER A 302 -16.82 -6.88 -8.83
N MET A 303 -15.71 -6.74 -9.54
CA MET A 303 -15.05 -7.86 -10.22
C MET A 303 -14.52 -8.93 -9.26
N LEU A 304 -13.99 -8.51 -8.10
CA LEU A 304 -13.53 -9.42 -7.05
C LEU A 304 -14.70 -10.14 -6.39
N ALA A 305 -15.79 -9.43 -6.09
CA ALA A 305 -16.98 -10.00 -5.48
C ALA A 305 -17.67 -11.06 -6.36
N GLU A 306 -17.53 -10.97 -7.69
CA GLU A 306 -18.00 -12.00 -8.64
C GLU A 306 -17.15 -13.29 -8.62
N GLN A 307 -15.96 -13.27 -8.02
CA GLN A 307 -15.11 -14.46 -7.99
C GLN A 307 -15.48 -15.36 -6.81
N SER A 308 -15.89 -16.60 -7.10
CA SER A 308 -16.15 -17.61 -6.07
C SER A 308 -14.90 -17.81 -5.18
N GLY A 309 -15.11 -17.79 -3.86
CA GLY A 309 -14.05 -17.92 -2.86
C GLY A 309 -13.29 -16.63 -2.54
N VAL A 310 -13.61 -15.49 -3.18
CA VAL A 310 -13.04 -14.18 -2.84
C VAL A 310 -14.01 -13.41 -1.96
N THR A 311 -13.51 -12.81 -0.88
CA THR A 311 -14.30 -11.92 0.00
C THR A 311 -13.67 -10.54 -0.01
N VAL A 312 -14.45 -9.51 -0.35
CA VAL A 312 -14.05 -8.10 -0.25
C VAL A 312 -14.45 -7.58 1.13
N HIS A 313 -13.52 -6.96 1.85
CA HIS A 313 -13.69 -6.55 3.26
C HIS A 313 -13.95 -5.05 3.44
N ASP A 314 -14.00 -4.27 2.36
CA ASP A 314 -14.15 -2.81 2.47
C ASP A 314 -15.51 -2.39 3.04
N ILE A 315 -15.45 -1.60 4.11
CA ILE A 315 -16.57 -0.98 4.82
C ILE A 315 -16.66 0.53 4.53
N GLY A 316 -17.64 1.22 5.11
CA GLY A 316 -17.90 2.65 4.93
C GLY A 316 -18.97 2.97 3.90
N LYS A 317 -19.73 4.05 4.15
CA LYS A 317 -20.73 4.59 3.20
C LYS A 317 -20.07 5.11 1.93
N ARG A 318 -18.98 5.87 2.11
CA ARG A 318 -18.05 6.28 1.06
C ARG A 318 -16.78 5.45 1.19
N LYS A 319 -16.22 5.02 0.06
CA LYS A 319 -15.04 4.16 0.02
C LYS A 319 -13.94 4.79 -0.81
N CYS A 320 -12.72 4.74 -0.28
CA CYS A 320 -11.54 5.24 -0.99
C CYS A 320 -11.07 4.26 -2.08
N GLY A 321 -9.90 4.51 -2.63
CA GLY A 321 -9.24 3.72 -3.65
C GLY A 321 -8.64 2.41 -3.17
N ILE A 322 -8.44 2.23 -1.87
CA ILE A 322 -7.85 1.02 -1.31
C ILE A 322 -8.88 -0.12 -1.38
N VAL A 323 -8.50 -1.26 -1.96
CA VAL A 323 -9.35 -2.45 -2.04
C VAL A 323 -8.76 -3.62 -1.29
N THR A 324 -9.55 -4.09 -0.33
CA THR A 324 -9.19 -5.14 0.65
C THR A 324 -9.90 -6.44 0.33
N PHE A 325 -9.19 -7.55 0.13
CA PHE A 325 -9.82 -8.84 -0.07
C PHE A 325 -9.03 -10.03 0.48
N SER A 326 -9.71 -11.14 0.72
CA SER A 326 -9.10 -12.43 1.00
C SER A 326 -9.61 -13.48 0.02
N ILE A 327 -8.86 -14.59 -0.08
CA ILE A 327 -9.26 -15.77 -0.85
C ILE A 327 -9.36 -16.94 0.12
N ALA A 328 -10.50 -17.62 0.12
CA ALA A 328 -10.79 -18.74 1.00
C ALA A 328 -9.73 -19.84 0.86
N GLY A 329 -9.15 -20.24 2.00
CA GLY A 329 -8.14 -21.29 2.06
C GLY A 329 -6.72 -20.88 1.62
N ILE A 330 -6.47 -19.60 1.32
CA ILE A 330 -5.14 -19.12 0.91
C ILE A 330 -4.68 -18.01 1.85
N ALA A 331 -3.47 -18.15 2.40
CA ALA A 331 -2.84 -17.06 3.14
C ALA A 331 -2.46 -15.90 2.18
N ALA A 332 -2.72 -14.65 2.54
CA ALA A 332 -2.34 -13.55 1.66
C ALA A 332 -0.86 -13.36 1.42
N THR A 333 0.05 -13.88 2.25
CA THR A 333 1.48 -13.93 1.91
C THR A 333 1.70 -14.72 0.62
N GLU A 334 0.96 -15.81 0.48
CA GLU A 334 0.96 -16.64 -0.72
C GLU A 334 0.26 -15.95 -1.88
N VAL A 335 -0.89 -15.31 -1.66
CA VAL A 335 -1.57 -14.56 -2.73
C VAL A 335 -0.72 -13.37 -3.22
N GLU A 336 -0.07 -12.62 -2.32
CA GLU A 336 0.87 -11.55 -2.65
C GLU A 336 2.02 -12.09 -3.50
N SER A 337 2.65 -13.18 -3.06
CA SER A 337 3.73 -13.83 -3.79
C SER A 337 3.31 -14.24 -5.21
N ARG A 338 2.15 -14.88 -5.35
CA ARG A 338 1.59 -15.29 -6.65
C ARG A 338 1.25 -14.10 -7.55
N LEU A 339 0.68 -13.02 -7.00
CA LEU A 339 0.40 -11.80 -7.74
C LEU A 339 1.70 -11.13 -8.22
N ARG A 340 2.72 -11.06 -7.36
CA ARG A 340 4.04 -10.54 -7.73
C ARG A 340 4.70 -11.36 -8.83
N GLN A 341 4.65 -12.70 -8.75
CA GLN A 341 5.12 -13.60 -9.81
C GLN A 341 4.37 -13.39 -11.14
N ALA A 342 3.11 -12.97 -11.09
CA ALA A 342 2.31 -12.61 -12.26
C ALA A 342 2.53 -11.16 -12.74
N GLY A 343 3.50 -10.43 -12.19
CA GLY A 343 3.80 -9.03 -12.55
C GLY A 343 2.82 -8.02 -11.96
N VAL A 344 2.10 -8.37 -10.89
CA VAL A 344 1.18 -7.48 -10.18
C VAL A 344 1.76 -7.13 -8.81
N ASN A 345 2.22 -5.88 -8.66
CA ASN A 345 2.66 -5.37 -7.37
C ASN A 345 1.46 -5.06 -6.50
N VAL A 346 1.45 -5.68 -5.34
CA VAL A 346 0.50 -5.50 -4.26
C VAL A 346 1.28 -5.51 -2.96
N SER A 347 0.65 -5.07 -1.87
CA SER A 347 1.20 -5.23 -0.53
C SER A 347 0.21 -5.86 0.41
N MET A 348 0.66 -6.06 1.64
CA MET A 348 -0.12 -6.59 2.75
C MET A 348 -0.22 -5.58 3.89
N SER A 349 -1.31 -5.70 4.64
CA SER A 349 -1.53 -5.05 5.92
C SER A 349 -1.78 -6.15 6.94
N SER A 350 -1.00 -6.14 8.00
CA SER A 350 -1.18 -7.06 9.12
C SER A 350 -2.31 -6.55 10.03
N PRO A 351 -3.03 -7.43 10.76
CA PRO A 351 -3.88 -7.04 11.88
C PRO A 351 -3.21 -6.03 12.82
N SER A 352 -1.90 -6.19 13.03
CA SER A 352 -1.12 -5.31 13.91
C SER A 352 -1.03 -3.86 13.43
N SER A 353 -1.38 -3.56 12.17
CA SER A 353 -1.39 -2.19 11.65
C SER A 353 -2.57 -1.35 12.15
N THR A 354 -3.66 -2.01 12.58
CA THR A 354 -4.90 -1.41 13.10
C THR A 354 -5.51 -2.37 14.15
N LEU A 355 -4.74 -2.62 15.22
CA LEU A 355 -4.98 -3.74 16.12
C LEU A 355 -6.35 -3.72 16.80
N ILE A 356 -6.86 -2.54 17.16
CA ILE A 356 -8.15 -2.38 17.83
C ILE A 356 -9.29 -2.86 16.92
N ASP A 357 -9.40 -2.28 15.72
CA ASP A 357 -10.36 -2.73 14.69
C ASP A 357 -10.21 -4.22 14.35
N ALA A 358 -8.96 -4.70 14.23
CA ALA A 358 -8.71 -6.10 13.91
C ALA A 358 -9.12 -7.09 15.02
N SER A 359 -9.25 -6.62 16.26
CA SER A 359 -9.58 -7.44 17.44
C SER A 359 -11.03 -7.28 17.90
N CYS A 360 -11.84 -6.46 17.21
CA CYS A 360 -13.20 -6.13 17.66
C CYS A 360 -14.16 -7.34 17.52
N PRO A 361 -14.88 -7.75 18.59
CA PRO A 361 -15.72 -8.95 18.60
C PRO A 361 -17.07 -8.81 17.85
N ASN A 362 -17.60 -7.59 17.67
CA ASN A 362 -18.84 -7.34 16.90
C ASN A 362 -18.64 -7.33 15.38
N SER A 363 -17.46 -7.77 14.97
CA SER A 363 -17.01 -7.83 13.61
C SER A 363 -17.26 -9.28 13.16
N CYS A 364 -18.32 -9.54 12.39
CA CYS A 364 -18.86 -10.89 12.11
C CYS A 364 -17.94 -11.84 11.30
N VAL A 365 -16.63 -11.60 11.25
CA VAL A 365 -15.62 -12.46 10.64
C VAL A 365 -14.33 -12.28 11.47
N PRO A 366 -13.49 -13.30 11.70
CA PRO A 366 -12.10 -13.04 12.09
C PRO A 366 -11.46 -12.17 10.99
N ARG A 367 -11.47 -10.84 11.18
CA ARG A 367 -11.48 -9.90 10.05
C ARG A 367 -10.18 -9.86 9.23
N TYR A 368 -9.06 -10.39 9.71
CA TYR A 368 -7.77 -10.11 9.08
C TYR A 368 -6.74 -11.24 9.15
N THR A 369 -7.10 -12.50 8.91
CA THR A 369 -6.06 -13.52 8.65
C THR A 369 -5.57 -13.35 7.22
N THR A 370 -4.66 -12.40 7.02
CA THR A 370 -3.84 -12.26 5.80
C THR A 370 -4.70 -11.81 4.60
N ILE A 371 -4.67 -10.51 4.30
CA ILE A 371 -5.40 -9.90 3.18
C ILE A 371 -4.45 -9.53 2.05
N SER A 372 -4.82 -9.89 0.83
CA SER A 372 -4.21 -9.42 -0.41
C SER A 372 -4.79 -8.07 -0.73
N TRP A 373 -3.96 -7.06 -0.81
CA TRP A 373 -4.44 -5.74 -1.16
C TRP A 373 -4.37 -5.60 -2.66
N ILE A 374 -5.39 -5.01 -3.25
CA ILE A 374 -5.15 -4.24 -4.46
C ILE A 374 -5.22 -2.80 -3.99
N ARG A 375 -4.05 -2.26 -3.65
CA ARG A 375 -3.88 -0.90 -3.14
C ARG A 375 -3.93 0.08 -4.31
N SER A 376 -5.18 0.34 -4.69
CA SER A 376 -5.65 1.45 -5.50
C SER A 376 -4.96 1.67 -6.85
N TRP A 377 -5.66 2.40 -7.69
CA TRP A 377 -5.17 2.83 -8.99
C TRP A 377 -4.45 4.17 -8.81
N SER A 378 -3.28 4.29 -9.41
CA SER A 378 -2.96 5.57 -10.06
C SER A 378 -3.56 5.52 -11.45
N MET A 379 -3.67 6.66 -12.12
CA MET A 379 -4.32 6.91 -13.41
C MET A 379 -3.90 6.03 -14.60
N SER A 380 -3.13 4.96 -14.37
CA SER A 380 -2.52 4.15 -15.39
C SER A 380 -3.28 2.87 -15.75
N ARG A 381 -3.61 2.80 -17.06
CA ARG A 381 -4.10 1.68 -17.89
C ARG A 381 -5.55 1.21 -17.70
N ASN A 382 -6.10 0.68 -18.81
CA ASN A 382 -7.49 0.28 -19.04
C ASN A 382 -7.71 -1.23 -18.84
N TRP A 383 -8.95 -1.69 -19.09
CA TRP A 383 -9.53 -3.05 -19.02
C TRP A 383 -8.57 -4.26 -19.07
N LEU A 384 -7.48 -4.19 -19.83
CA LEU A 384 -6.40 -5.20 -19.89
C LEU A 384 -5.75 -5.49 -18.53
N GLN A 385 -5.60 -4.50 -17.65
CA GLN A 385 -5.07 -4.73 -16.30
C GLN A 385 -6.07 -5.51 -15.45
N LEU A 386 -7.36 -5.17 -15.54
CA LEU A 386 -8.42 -5.85 -14.81
C LEU A 386 -8.61 -7.30 -15.29
N SER A 387 -8.50 -7.57 -16.59
CA SER A 387 -8.56 -8.93 -17.12
C SER A 387 -7.32 -9.75 -16.72
N ARG A 388 -6.12 -9.14 -16.69
CA ARG A 388 -4.89 -9.77 -16.18
C ARG A 388 -4.92 -10.02 -14.69
N THR A 389 -5.44 -9.10 -13.87
CA THR A 389 -5.66 -9.32 -12.43
C THR A 389 -6.66 -10.45 -12.21
N ARG A 390 -7.78 -10.47 -12.95
CA ARG A 390 -8.74 -11.58 -12.90
C ARG A 390 -8.09 -12.90 -13.32
N ALA A 391 -7.26 -12.90 -14.35
CA ALA A 391 -6.50 -14.06 -14.77
C ALA A 391 -5.51 -14.51 -13.68
N ALA A 392 -4.73 -13.59 -13.11
CA ALA A 392 -3.79 -13.87 -12.02
C ALA A 392 -4.49 -14.49 -10.80
N ILE A 393 -5.67 -13.99 -10.43
CA ILE A 393 -6.50 -14.53 -9.34
C ILE A 393 -7.02 -15.94 -9.69
N LYS A 394 -7.51 -16.16 -10.92
CA LYS A 394 -7.93 -17.49 -11.39
C LYS A 394 -6.77 -18.49 -11.40
N LEU A 395 -5.57 -18.05 -11.77
CA LEU A 395 -4.36 -18.88 -11.79
C LEU A 395 -3.88 -19.23 -10.39
N ALA A 396 -3.94 -18.26 -9.46
CA ALA A 396 -3.70 -18.52 -8.05
C ALA A 396 -4.66 -19.58 -7.49
N ARG A 397 -5.90 -19.64 -7.98
CA ARG A 397 -6.88 -20.68 -7.59
C ARG A 397 -6.63 -22.04 -8.25
N LEU A 398 -6.28 -22.07 -9.55
CA LEU A 398 -6.06 -23.32 -10.31
C LEU A 398 -4.83 -24.10 -9.82
N ASP A 399 -3.74 -23.41 -9.49
CA ASP A 399 -2.51 -24.05 -9.00
C ASP A 399 -2.67 -24.65 -7.58
N ILE A 400 -3.77 -24.36 -6.88
CA ILE A 400 -4.10 -24.91 -5.55
C ILE A 400 -4.97 -26.17 -5.65
N LEU A 401 -5.89 -26.21 -6.61
CA LEU A 401 -6.57 -27.46 -6.97
C LEU A 401 -5.57 -28.50 -7.51
N TYR A 402 -4.44 -28.04 -8.07
CA TYR A 402 -3.39 -28.90 -8.60
C TYR A 402 -2.41 -29.44 -7.53
N ARG A 403 -2.26 -28.79 -6.36
CA ARG A 403 -1.27 -29.18 -5.34
C ARG A 403 -1.77 -30.05 -4.20
N TYR A 404 -3.06 -30.41 -4.16
CA TYR A 404 -3.59 -31.40 -3.22
C TYR A 404 -4.38 -32.51 -3.96
N GLY A 405 -3.66 -33.54 -4.42
CA GLY A 405 -4.07 -34.93 -4.19
C GLY A 405 -5.02 -35.64 -5.16
N GLN A 406 -5.49 -35.08 -6.28
CA GLN A 406 -6.53 -35.76 -7.09
C GLN A 406 -6.16 -36.23 -8.51
N HIS A 407 -4.96 -35.97 -9.03
CA HIS A 407 -4.61 -36.42 -10.41
C HIS A 407 -3.57 -37.55 -10.54
N ILE A 408 -2.88 -37.96 -9.46
CA ILE A 408 -1.96 -39.12 -9.53
C ILE A 408 -2.74 -40.45 -9.49
N ALA A 409 -3.94 -40.47 -8.91
CA ALA A 409 -4.78 -41.67 -8.86
C ALA A 409 -5.30 -42.12 -10.24
N HIS A 410 -5.30 -41.24 -11.25
CA HIS A 410 -5.75 -41.59 -12.60
C HIS A 410 -4.67 -42.20 -13.50
N LEU A 411 -3.40 -42.12 -13.10
CA LEU A 411 -2.28 -42.70 -13.84
C LEU A 411 -1.92 -44.12 -13.37
N ALA A 412 -2.41 -44.58 -12.21
CA ALA A 412 -2.11 -45.94 -11.72
C ALA A 412 -2.95 -47.06 -12.39
N GLY A 413 -3.90 -46.70 -13.28
CA GLY A 413 -4.89 -47.64 -13.83
C GLY A 413 -4.62 -48.17 -15.22
N ASP A 414 -3.73 -47.54 -16.00
CA ASP A 414 -3.52 -47.86 -17.42
C ASP A 414 -2.07 -48.31 -17.70
N ARG A 415 -1.93 -49.32 -18.58
CA ARG A 415 -0.64 -49.91 -18.98
C ARG A 415 0.15 -48.94 -19.87
N PHE A 416 0.87 -48.01 -19.27
CA PHE A 416 1.92 -47.23 -19.93
C PHE A 416 3.28 -47.55 -19.32
N GLN A 417 4.33 -47.41 -20.13
CA GLN A 417 5.70 -47.46 -19.65
C GLN A 417 6.23 -46.03 -19.54
N CYS A 418 6.77 -45.68 -18.38
CA CYS A 418 7.39 -44.38 -18.14
C CYS A 418 8.90 -44.53 -17.92
N ILE A 419 9.66 -43.55 -18.38
CA ILE A 419 11.08 -43.44 -18.05
C ILE A 419 11.19 -42.55 -16.80
N VAL A 420 11.82 -43.09 -15.76
CA VAL A 420 12.23 -42.34 -14.59
C VAL A 420 13.71 -41.98 -14.73
N VAL A 421 14.01 -40.71 -14.52
CA VAL A 421 15.38 -40.19 -14.50
C VAL A 421 15.72 -39.75 -13.09
N ASP A 422 16.74 -40.37 -12.48
CA ASP A 422 17.19 -40.02 -11.13
C ASP A 422 18.06 -38.74 -11.12
N GLY A 423 18.40 -38.24 -9.93
CA GLY A 423 19.28 -37.07 -9.76
C GLY A 423 20.72 -37.27 -10.31
N LEU A 424 21.07 -38.50 -10.70
CA LEU A 424 22.32 -38.86 -11.39
C LEU A 424 22.11 -39.09 -12.90
N HIS A 425 20.94 -38.72 -13.42
CA HIS A 425 20.53 -38.79 -14.82
C HIS A 425 20.44 -40.22 -15.39
N ARG A 426 20.35 -41.25 -14.54
CA ARG A 426 20.14 -42.63 -14.97
C ARG A 426 18.68 -42.85 -15.35
N ARG A 427 18.45 -43.51 -16.48
CA ARG A 427 17.12 -43.75 -17.06
C ARG A 427 16.68 -45.18 -16.80
N GLN A 428 15.49 -45.37 -16.26
CA GLN A 428 14.87 -46.69 -16.07
C GLN A 428 13.43 -46.69 -16.54
N TRP A 429 13.04 -47.75 -17.24
CA TRP A 429 11.66 -47.99 -17.67
C TRP A 429 10.87 -48.69 -16.56
N ILE A 430 9.67 -48.16 -16.26
CA ILE A 430 8.79 -48.68 -15.22
C ILE A 430 7.36 -48.74 -15.77
N ASP A 431 6.63 -49.80 -15.45
CA ASP A 431 5.20 -49.89 -15.73
C ASP A 431 4.42 -48.95 -14.80
N GLY A 432 3.39 -48.27 -15.31
CA GLY A 432 2.53 -47.37 -14.55
C GLY A 432 1.91 -47.99 -13.30
N ALA A 433 1.70 -49.32 -13.30
CA ALA A 433 1.21 -50.06 -12.13
C ALA A 433 2.22 -50.11 -10.97
N ASP A 434 3.51 -50.07 -11.25
CA ASP A 434 4.60 -50.18 -10.27
C ASP A 434 5.21 -48.81 -9.89
N LEU A 435 4.65 -47.72 -10.44
CA LEU A 435 5.20 -46.36 -10.33
C LEU A 435 5.27 -45.86 -8.88
N ASN A 436 4.24 -46.12 -8.08
CA ASN A 436 4.20 -45.69 -6.68
C ASN A 436 5.28 -46.39 -5.83
N ALA A 437 5.51 -47.69 -6.07
CA ALA A 437 6.53 -48.45 -5.37
C ALA A 437 7.94 -47.98 -5.73
N ALA A 438 8.17 -47.61 -6.99
CA ALA A 438 9.45 -47.07 -7.45
C ALA A 438 9.78 -45.69 -6.86
N ILE A 439 8.78 -44.81 -6.71
CA ILE A 439 8.94 -43.50 -6.06
C ILE A 439 9.29 -43.67 -4.58
N ASP A 440 8.59 -44.57 -3.87
CA ASP A 440 8.86 -44.86 -2.46
C ASP A 440 10.25 -45.46 -2.24
N LEU A 441 10.71 -46.36 -3.12
CA LEU A 441 12.07 -46.92 -3.10
C LEU A 441 13.14 -45.85 -3.34
N ALA A 442 12.92 -44.92 -4.28
CA ALA A 442 13.84 -43.83 -4.56
C ALA A 442 13.92 -42.82 -3.40
N GLN A 443 12.79 -42.53 -2.73
CA GLN A 443 12.78 -41.69 -1.54
C GLN A 443 13.48 -42.37 -0.35
N ASN A 444 13.34 -43.68 -0.19
CA ASN A 444 14.03 -44.44 0.87
C ASN A 444 15.55 -44.53 0.66
N HIS A 445 16.01 -44.62 -0.60
CA HIS A 445 17.44 -44.63 -0.91
C HIS A 445 18.13 -43.25 -0.82
N VAL A 446 17.37 -42.15 -0.88
CA VAL A 446 17.87 -40.77 -0.74
C VAL A 446 17.55 -40.24 0.66
N THR A 447 17.98 -40.99 1.68
CA THR A 447 18.00 -40.46 3.06
C THR A 447 19.31 -39.70 3.29
N GLY A 448 19.33 -38.45 2.81
CA GLY A 448 20.32 -37.47 3.21
C GLY A 448 20.99 -36.74 2.05
N GLN A 449 20.54 -35.51 1.85
CA GLN A 449 21.13 -34.47 0.99
C GLN A 449 20.89 -34.67 -0.52
N HIS A 450 20.30 -33.66 -1.15
CA HIS A 450 19.81 -33.57 -2.54
C HIS A 450 18.38 -34.08 -2.75
N GLY A 451 17.46 -33.14 -3.00
CA GLY A 451 16.12 -33.46 -3.50
C GLY A 451 16.22 -34.05 -4.90
N ALA A 452 15.47 -35.12 -5.14
CA ALA A 452 15.40 -35.75 -6.46
C ALA A 452 14.39 -35.01 -7.35
N ASP A 453 14.85 -34.48 -8.47
CA ASP A 453 13.97 -34.00 -9.55
C ASP A 453 13.55 -35.18 -10.41
N PHE A 454 12.31 -35.67 -10.24
CA PHE A 454 11.77 -36.72 -11.10
C PHE A 454 11.20 -36.11 -12.38
N ARG A 455 11.74 -36.52 -13.53
CA ARG A 455 11.18 -36.21 -14.85
C ARG A 455 10.49 -37.44 -15.41
N PHE A 456 9.27 -37.25 -15.91
CA PHE A 456 8.47 -38.31 -16.50
C PHE A 456 8.40 -38.13 -18.01
N HIS A 457 8.76 -39.18 -18.75
CA HIS A 457 8.52 -39.26 -20.18
C HIS A 457 7.60 -40.45 -20.43
N ALA A 458 6.47 -40.22 -21.09
CA ALA A 458 5.49 -41.25 -21.43
C ALA A 458 5.62 -41.56 -22.92
N ASP A 459 6.07 -42.78 -23.24
CA ASP A 459 6.04 -43.28 -24.62
C ASP A 459 4.68 -43.96 -24.86
N CYS A 460 3.77 -43.24 -25.51
CA CYS A 460 2.52 -43.85 -25.98
C CYS A 460 2.77 -44.56 -27.32
N LEU A 461 2.62 -45.89 -27.32
CA LEU A 461 2.58 -46.74 -28.50
C LEU A 461 1.31 -46.42 -29.34
N MET A 462 1.35 -45.33 -30.10
CA MET A 462 0.30 -44.98 -31.06
C MET A 462 0.53 -45.77 -32.36
N GLY A 463 -0.51 -46.51 -32.76
CA GLY A 463 -0.45 -47.62 -33.71
C GLY A 463 0.14 -47.35 -35.11
N HIS A 464 0.51 -48.45 -35.77
CA HIS A 464 1.13 -48.49 -37.10
C HIS A 464 0.30 -47.75 -38.18
N VAL A 465 0.94 -46.81 -38.87
CA VAL A 465 0.48 -46.31 -40.18
C VAL A 465 1.21 -47.09 -41.27
N ARG A 466 0.46 -47.82 -42.11
CA ARG A 466 1.01 -48.45 -43.33
C ARG A 466 1.30 -47.35 -44.36
N ILE A 467 2.59 -47.12 -44.65
CA ILE A 467 3.03 -46.41 -45.85
C ILE A 467 3.30 -47.47 -46.92
N ALA A 468 2.65 -47.35 -48.07
CA ALA A 468 2.89 -48.26 -49.19
C ALA A 468 4.30 -48.02 -49.75
N GLY A 469 5.18 -49.03 -49.60
CA GLY A 469 6.42 -49.13 -50.38
C GLY A 469 7.78 -49.06 -49.66
N ALA A 470 7.85 -49.22 -48.33
CA ALA A 470 9.14 -49.34 -47.62
C ALA A 470 9.23 -50.67 -46.87
N GLU A 471 10.27 -51.47 -47.13
CA GLU A 471 10.50 -52.80 -46.51
C GLU A 471 11.12 -52.74 -45.11
N ASP A 472 11.45 -51.55 -44.58
CA ASP A 472 11.94 -51.38 -43.21
C ASP A 472 11.00 -50.50 -42.38
N ALA A 473 10.57 -51.00 -41.22
CA ALA A 473 9.77 -50.25 -40.26
C ALA A 473 10.61 -49.12 -39.63
N VAL A 474 10.39 -47.88 -40.08
CA VAL A 474 10.93 -46.69 -39.43
C VAL A 474 10.08 -46.40 -38.19
N GLY A 475 10.63 -46.69 -37.00
CA GLY A 475 10.05 -46.26 -35.73
C GLY A 475 10.21 -44.74 -35.57
N ILE A 476 9.10 -44.01 -35.54
CA ILE A 476 9.10 -42.57 -35.24
C ILE A 476 9.09 -42.44 -33.72
N HIS A 477 10.22 -42.03 -33.14
CA HIS A 477 10.28 -41.58 -31.75
C HIS A 477 9.88 -40.10 -31.70
N ILE A 478 8.86 -39.77 -30.89
CA ILE A 478 8.44 -38.39 -30.64
C ILE A 478 8.96 -38.00 -29.26
N ASP A 479 9.99 -37.15 -29.22
CA ASP A 479 10.39 -36.46 -28.00
C ASP A 479 9.30 -35.45 -27.62
N VAL A 480 8.52 -35.75 -26.57
CA VAL A 480 7.62 -34.77 -25.96
C VAL A 480 8.27 -34.26 -24.68
N ASP A 481 8.97 -33.13 -24.80
CA ASP A 481 9.33 -32.31 -23.65
C ASP A 481 8.07 -31.58 -23.16
N PHE A 482 7.58 -31.92 -21.97
CA PHE A 482 6.62 -31.06 -21.27
C PHE A 482 7.35 -29.84 -20.70
N LEU A 483 7.73 -28.93 -21.60
CA LEU A 483 8.19 -27.59 -21.26
C LEU A 483 6.96 -26.74 -20.95
N PHE A 484 6.62 -26.63 -19.66
CA PHE A 484 5.64 -25.65 -19.20
C PHE A 484 6.25 -24.24 -19.31
N HIS A 485 6.22 -23.68 -20.51
CA HIS A 485 6.34 -22.25 -20.75
C HIS A 485 5.14 -21.77 -21.57
N ARG A 486 4.51 -20.75 -21.02
CA ARG A 486 3.18 -20.26 -21.36
C ARG A 486 3.16 -19.44 -22.66
N ARG A 487 2.32 -19.79 -23.63
CA ARG A 487 1.59 -18.85 -24.54
C ARG A 487 0.55 -19.58 -25.41
N LEU A 488 -0.71 -19.46 -25.03
CA LEU A 488 -1.90 -19.45 -25.90
C LEU A 488 -2.42 -18.00 -25.76
N ASP A 489 -2.79 -17.25 -26.80
CA ASP A 489 -3.69 -17.51 -27.93
C ASP A 489 -3.36 -16.46 -29.05
N VAL A 490 -3.86 -16.52 -30.29
CA VAL A 490 -5.28 -16.33 -30.67
C VAL A 490 -5.59 -16.90 -32.08
N ASP A 491 -6.66 -17.70 -32.10
CA ASP A 491 -7.81 -17.79 -33.04
C ASP A 491 -7.58 -17.91 -34.56
N LEU A 492 -8.26 -18.89 -35.17
CA LEU A 492 -9.26 -18.67 -36.24
C LEU A 492 -10.11 -19.96 -36.40
N GLY A 493 -11.25 -20.01 -35.71
CA GLY A 493 -12.30 -21.02 -35.93
C GLY A 493 -13.45 -20.94 -34.93
#